data_AF-A0A147IMV1-F1
#
_entry.id   AF-A0A147IMV1-F1
#
_cell.length_a   1.000
_cell.length_b   1.000
_cell.length_c   1.000
_cell.angle_alpha   90.00
_cell.angle_beta   90.00
_cell.angle_gamma   90.00
#
_symmetry.space_group_name_H-M   'P 1'
#
loop_
_entity.id
_entity.type
_entity.pdbx_description
1 polymer ?
#
loop_
_entity_poly.entity_id
_entity_poly.type
_entity_poly.pdbx_seq_one_letter_code
_entity_poly.pdbx_strand_id
1 'polypeptide(L)'
;MIQVWLALLGLMLTFGLVLAAQGAWRQARRSTAVLPSRPVRLKGTAPAPIADALPAIDGSTGTVALPALPIPPGARIADSGVVAARPFVWGRATAIDRARAMQCLTAAIYYEAGGESIDGQRAVAQVVLNRARHPAFPATVCGVVYQGVERAHCQFSFACDGALSRTPAVTGWSRAAQVAAAA
;
A
#
# COMPACT_ATOMS: atom_id res chain seq x y z
N MET A 1 43.82 -26.05 32.23
CA MET A 1 43.59 -25.13 31.10
C MET A 1 43.14 -25.84 29.82
N ILE A 2 43.77 -26.94 29.39
CA ILE A 2 43.42 -27.67 28.14
C ILE A 2 41.96 -28.18 28.11
N GLN A 3 41.44 -28.69 29.24
CA GLN A 3 40.07 -29.20 29.33
C GLN A 3 38.98 -28.15 29.04
N VAL A 4 39.22 -26.88 29.42
CA VAL A 4 38.30 -25.77 29.17
C VAL A 4 38.29 -25.40 27.68
N TRP A 5 39.46 -25.42 27.03
CA TRP A 5 39.57 -25.16 25.59
C TRP A 5 38.90 -26.25 24.74
N LEU A 6 39.04 -27.52 25.13
CA LEU A 6 38.35 -28.63 24.45
C LEU A 6 36.82 -28.54 24.60
N ALA A 7 36.33 -28.16 25.77
CA ALA A 7 34.90 -27.96 26.00
C ALA A 7 34.33 -26.80 25.16
N LEU A 8 35.05 -25.68 25.07
CA LEU A 8 34.65 -24.52 24.25
C LEU A 8 34.65 -24.84 22.75
N LEU A 9 35.67 -25.57 22.26
CA LEU A 9 35.71 -26.05 20.87
C LEU A 9 34.55 -27.01 20.56
N GLY A 10 34.24 -27.93 21.47
CA GLY A 10 33.08 -28.81 21.34
C GLY A 10 31.75 -28.05 21.29
N LEU A 11 31.61 -27.01 22.10
CA LEU A 11 30.40 -26.18 22.11
C LEU A 11 30.26 -25.33 20.84
N MET A 12 31.36 -24.78 20.31
CA MET A 12 31.33 -24.04 19.05
C MET A 12 31.01 -24.94 17.85
N LEU A 13 31.56 -26.16 17.80
CA LEU A 13 31.28 -27.12 16.73
C LEU A 13 29.82 -27.58 16.73
N THR A 14 29.26 -27.87 17.90
CA THR A 14 27.84 -28.27 18.01
C THR A 14 26.91 -27.12 17.65
N PHE A 15 27.20 -25.89 18.09
CA PHE A 15 26.42 -24.71 17.73
C PHE A 15 26.47 -24.41 16.21
N GLY A 16 27.63 -24.53 15.58
CA GLY A 16 27.79 -24.38 14.13
C GLY A 16 26.99 -25.39 13.32
N LEU A 17 26.98 -26.67 13.74
CA LEU A 17 26.19 -27.73 13.12
C LEU A 17 24.67 -27.48 13.23
N VAL A 18 24.20 -27.01 14.39
CA VAL A 18 22.78 -26.68 14.60
C VAL A 18 22.35 -25.52 13.70
N LEU A 19 23.17 -24.47 13.56
CA LEU A 19 22.87 -23.33 12.68
C LEU A 19 22.83 -23.74 11.19
N ALA A 20 23.77 -24.57 10.74
CA ALA A 20 23.79 -25.10 9.37
C ALA A 20 22.54 -25.95 9.09
N ALA A 21 22.12 -26.80 10.03
CA ALA A 21 20.89 -27.58 9.92
C ALA A 21 19.66 -26.66 9.83
N GLN A 22 19.55 -25.61 10.66
CA GLN A 22 18.43 -24.67 10.59
C GLN A 22 18.34 -23.90 9.26
N GLY A 23 19.48 -23.59 8.62
CA GLY A 23 19.51 -22.93 7.30
C GLY A 23 18.91 -23.79 6.19
N ALA A 24 19.26 -25.09 6.15
CA ALA A 24 18.74 -26.03 5.15
C ALA A 24 17.20 -26.20 5.24
N TRP A 25 16.65 -26.21 6.45
CA TRP A 25 15.21 -26.34 6.68
C TRP A 25 14.39 -25.09 6.30
N ARG A 26 15.00 -23.89 6.29
CA ARG A 26 14.34 -22.65 5.83
C ARG A 26 14.21 -22.61 4.30
N GLN A 27 15.20 -23.13 3.57
CA GLN A 27 15.18 -23.18 2.11
C GLN A 27 14.11 -24.16 1.60
N ALA A 28 14.00 -25.34 2.22
CA ALA A 28 13.04 -26.37 1.81
C ALA A 28 11.57 -25.94 1.96
N ARG A 29 11.24 -25.09 2.96
CA ARG A 29 9.88 -24.58 3.18
C ARG A 29 9.44 -23.47 2.22
N ARG A 30 10.34 -22.84 1.47
CA ARG A 30 9.98 -21.84 0.44
C ARG A 30 9.50 -22.46 -0.88
N SER A 31 9.74 -23.75 -1.09
CA SER A 31 9.53 -24.40 -2.40
C SER A 31 8.15 -25.04 -2.59
N THR A 32 7.20 -24.84 -1.69
CA THR A 32 5.85 -25.44 -1.81
C THR A 32 4.89 -24.57 -2.62
N ALA A 33 4.64 -25.06 -3.84
CA ALA A 33 3.40 -24.96 -4.63
C ALA A 33 3.00 -23.60 -5.23
N VAL A 34 3.55 -23.30 -6.40
CA VAL A 34 2.82 -22.54 -7.44
C VAL A 34 1.81 -23.50 -8.08
N LEU A 35 0.52 -23.30 -7.81
CA LEU A 35 -0.55 -23.98 -8.56
C LEU A 35 -0.56 -23.45 -10.01
N PRO A 36 -0.68 -24.32 -11.04
CA PRO A 36 -0.84 -23.85 -12.40
C PRO A 36 -2.18 -23.11 -12.53
N SER A 37 -2.13 -21.78 -12.69
CA SER A 37 -3.30 -20.96 -12.99
C SER A 37 -3.77 -21.26 -14.41
N ARG A 38 -4.99 -21.80 -14.54
CA ARG A 38 -5.68 -21.90 -15.84
C ARG A 38 -5.81 -20.49 -16.45
N PRO A 39 -5.46 -20.30 -17.73
CA PRO A 39 -5.72 -19.02 -18.40
C PRO A 39 -7.24 -18.83 -18.53
N VAL A 40 -7.78 -17.84 -17.80
CA VAL A 40 -9.15 -17.38 -18.01
C VAL A 40 -9.15 -16.58 -19.31
N ARG A 41 -9.72 -17.15 -20.38
CA ARG A 41 -10.01 -16.41 -21.60
C ARG A 41 -11.22 -15.52 -21.34
N LEU A 42 -10.98 -14.29 -20.89
CA LEU A 42 -11.98 -13.24 -20.91
C LEU A 42 -12.33 -12.96 -22.37
N LYS A 43 -13.60 -13.13 -22.72
CA LYS A 43 -14.15 -12.77 -24.02
C LYS A 43 -14.08 -11.25 -24.10
N GLY A 44 -13.04 -10.74 -24.76
CA GLY A 44 -12.84 -9.31 -24.97
C GLY A 44 -14.04 -8.75 -25.71
N THR A 45 -14.90 -8.03 -24.99
CA THR A 45 -15.86 -7.14 -25.61
C THR A 45 -15.09 -5.86 -25.85
N ALA A 46 -15.04 -5.40 -27.09
CA ALA A 46 -14.29 -4.20 -27.43
C ALA A 46 -14.73 -3.05 -26.51
N PRO A 47 -13.80 -2.30 -25.89
CA PRO A 47 -14.17 -1.09 -25.19
C PRO A 47 -14.87 -0.17 -26.19
N ALA A 48 -16.04 0.35 -25.79
CA ALA A 48 -16.72 1.36 -26.57
C ALA A 48 -15.73 2.50 -26.87
N PRO A 49 -15.75 3.09 -28.08
CA PRO A 49 -14.87 4.20 -28.42
C PRO A 49 -15.10 5.31 -27.39
N ILE A 50 -14.04 5.63 -26.65
CA ILE A 50 -14.01 6.79 -25.76
C ILE A 50 -13.95 7.98 -26.72
N ALA A 51 -15.11 8.55 -27.03
CA ALA A 51 -15.19 9.78 -27.78
C ALA A 51 -14.42 10.86 -27.02
N ASP A 52 -13.43 11.41 -27.69
CA ASP A 52 -12.78 12.71 -27.52
C ASP A 52 -12.66 13.27 -26.09
N ALA A 53 -11.39 13.32 -25.65
CA ALA A 53 -10.82 14.28 -24.70
C ALA A 53 -11.81 14.94 -23.71
N LEU A 54 -11.93 14.35 -22.53
CA LEU A 54 -12.43 15.08 -21.37
C LEU A 54 -11.53 16.32 -21.17
N PRO A 55 -12.08 17.55 -21.13
CA PRO A 55 -11.27 18.73 -20.90
C PRO A 55 -10.59 18.62 -19.54
N ALA A 56 -9.30 18.96 -19.49
CA ALA A 56 -8.57 19.07 -18.24
C ALA A 56 -9.23 20.18 -17.39
N ILE A 57 -9.85 19.80 -16.28
CA ILE A 57 -10.45 20.74 -15.34
C ILE A 57 -9.43 20.98 -14.24
N ASP A 58 -8.92 22.20 -14.16
CA ASP A 58 -8.08 22.66 -13.07
C ASP A 58 -8.82 22.52 -11.72
N GLY A 59 -8.29 21.69 -10.83
CA GLY A 59 -8.42 21.88 -9.38
C GLY A 59 -9.81 21.87 -8.73
N SER A 60 -10.78 21.08 -9.20
CA SER A 60 -12.01 20.85 -8.41
C SER A 60 -12.22 19.38 -8.04
N THR A 61 -12.18 19.12 -6.74
CA THR A 61 -12.62 17.89 -6.13
C THR A 61 -14.15 17.82 -6.27
N GLY A 62 -14.65 17.08 -7.26
CA GLY A 62 -15.97 16.44 -7.16
C GLY A 62 -17.24 17.24 -7.50
N THR A 63 -17.24 18.14 -8.49
CA THR A 63 -18.50 18.73 -9.02
C THR A 63 -18.70 18.50 -10.52
N VAL A 64 -18.42 17.30 -11.02
CA VAL A 64 -19.14 16.84 -12.20
C VAL A 64 -20.55 16.50 -11.71
N ALA A 65 -21.57 17.13 -12.29
CA ALA A 65 -22.96 16.79 -11.99
C ALA A 65 -23.13 15.28 -12.18
N LEU A 66 -23.44 14.57 -11.09
CA LEU A 66 -23.72 13.15 -11.15
C LEU A 66 -24.86 12.94 -12.17
N PRO A 67 -24.77 11.95 -13.08
CA PRO A 67 -25.91 11.60 -13.92
C PRO A 67 -27.11 11.36 -13.03
N ALA A 68 -28.30 11.79 -13.47
CA ALA A 68 -29.54 11.58 -12.72
C ALA A 68 -29.76 10.09 -12.51
N LEU A 69 -29.32 9.57 -11.36
CA LEU A 69 -29.63 8.21 -10.96
C LEU A 69 -31.15 8.11 -10.80
N PRO A 70 -31.76 6.95 -11.12
CA PRO A 70 -33.17 6.72 -10.82
C PRO A 70 -33.34 6.69 -9.29
N ILE A 71 -33.57 7.84 -8.68
CA ILE A 71 -33.91 7.93 -7.25
C ILE A 71 -35.39 7.54 -7.16
N PRO A 72 -35.73 6.41 -6.52
CA PRO A 72 -37.13 6.01 -6.40
C PRO A 72 -37.90 7.07 -5.61
N PRO A 73 -39.16 7.37 -5.98
CA PRO A 73 -39.99 8.31 -5.23
C PRO A 73 -40.11 7.84 -3.77
N GLY A 74 -39.69 8.70 -2.84
CA GLY A 74 -39.63 8.38 -1.41
C GLY A 74 -38.26 7.98 -0.87
N ALA A 75 -37.21 7.98 -1.70
CA ALA A 75 -35.84 7.84 -1.20
C ALA A 75 -35.53 8.98 -0.21
N ARG A 76 -35.25 8.60 1.04
CA ARG A 76 -34.77 9.54 2.04
C ARG A 76 -33.32 9.86 1.70
N ILE A 77 -33.02 11.13 1.41
CA ILE A 77 -31.65 11.62 1.44
C ILE A 77 -31.16 11.33 2.86
N ALA A 78 -30.29 10.33 3.02
CA ALA A 78 -29.62 10.11 4.29
C ALA A 78 -28.94 11.43 4.69
N ASP A 79 -29.07 11.78 5.96
CA ASP A 79 -28.58 13.02 6.57
C ASP A 79 -27.29 13.50 5.88
N SER A 80 -27.38 14.61 5.14
CA SER A 80 -26.28 15.16 4.34
C SER A 80 -25.18 15.80 5.20
N GLY A 81 -25.29 15.67 6.52
CA GLY A 81 -24.22 15.95 7.46
C GLY A 81 -23.02 15.04 7.18
N VAL A 82 -22.05 15.55 6.42
CA VAL A 82 -20.70 14.97 6.38
C VAL A 82 -20.09 15.15 7.76
N VAL A 83 -20.32 14.20 8.64
CA VAL A 83 -19.66 14.14 9.95
C VAL A 83 -18.28 13.56 9.74
N ALA A 84 -17.25 14.28 10.21
CA ALA A 84 -15.89 13.77 10.19
C ALA A 84 -15.83 12.40 10.87
N ALA A 85 -15.29 11.40 10.18
CA ALA A 85 -15.12 10.07 10.75
C ALA A 85 -14.27 10.15 12.02
N ARG A 86 -14.64 9.41 13.06
CA ARG A 86 -13.83 9.33 14.29
C ARG A 86 -12.38 8.97 13.92
N PRO A 87 -11.37 9.57 14.57
CA PRO A 87 -9.98 9.18 14.37
C PRO A 87 -9.80 7.70 14.67
N PHE A 88 -9.25 6.95 13.72
CA PHE A 88 -8.95 5.54 13.93
C PHE A 88 -7.64 5.46 14.71
N VAL A 89 -7.69 4.87 15.90
CA VAL A 89 -6.54 4.69 16.77
C VAL A 89 -5.91 3.32 16.53
N TRP A 90 -4.66 3.31 16.09
CA TRP A 90 -3.86 2.09 16.00
C TRP A 90 -3.38 1.69 17.42
N GLY A 91 -4.30 1.13 18.22
CA GLY A 91 -4.08 0.88 19.65
C GLY A 91 -2.95 -0.11 20.00
N ARG A 92 -2.34 -0.77 19.00
CA ARG A 92 -1.23 -1.72 19.18
C ARG A 92 0.00 -1.43 18.31
N ALA A 93 0.05 -0.31 17.59
CA ALA A 93 1.17 -0.02 16.71
C ALA A 93 2.40 0.45 17.49
N THR A 94 3.54 -0.21 17.26
CA THR A 94 4.84 0.18 17.81
C THR A 94 5.38 1.44 17.13
N ALA A 95 6.43 2.04 17.69
CA ALA A 95 7.13 3.14 17.05
C ALA A 95 7.69 2.75 15.66
N ILE A 96 8.14 1.50 15.51
CA ILE A 96 8.63 0.97 14.23
C ILE A 96 7.48 0.86 13.22
N ASP A 97 6.31 0.38 13.65
CA ASP A 97 5.14 0.28 12.78
C ASP A 97 4.69 1.66 12.28
N ARG A 98 4.71 2.67 13.16
CA ARG A 98 4.40 4.06 12.80
C ARG A 98 5.43 4.62 11.82
N ALA A 99 6.72 4.41 12.07
CA ALA A 99 7.78 4.85 11.16
C ALA A 99 7.64 4.23 9.76
N ARG A 100 7.34 2.92 9.69
CA ARG A 100 7.08 2.23 8.42
C ARG A 100 5.83 2.75 7.73
N ALA A 101 4.74 2.94 8.48
CA ALA A 101 3.51 3.51 7.93
C ALA A 101 3.74 4.92 7.37
N MET A 102 4.48 5.78 8.08
CA MET A 102 4.85 7.11 7.60
C MET A 102 5.67 7.04 6.29
N GLN A 103 6.65 6.14 6.20
CA GLN A 103 7.42 5.95 4.97
C GLN A 103 6.56 5.50 3.80
N CYS A 104 5.68 4.51 4.00
CA CYS A 104 4.78 4.00 2.97
C CYS A 104 3.76 5.06 2.53
N LEU A 105 3.20 5.82 3.47
CA LEU A 105 2.27 6.92 3.17
C LEU A 105 2.97 8.04 2.41
N THR A 106 4.19 8.40 2.82
CA THR A 106 5.03 9.40 2.12
C THR A 106 5.29 8.97 0.68
N ALA A 107 5.67 7.71 0.45
CA ALA A 107 5.91 7.18 -0.88
C ALA A 107 4.63 7.28 -1.74
N ALA A 108 3.48 6.84 -1.22
CA ALA A 108 2.22 6.93 -1.95
C ALA A 108 1.87 8.38 -2.33
N ILE A 109 1.97 9.32 -1.39
CA ILE A 109 1.71 10.75 -1.67
C ILE A 109 2.68 11.29 -2.71
N TYR A 110 3.98 10.99 -2.58
CA TYR A 110 5.01 11.49 -3.47
C TYR A 110 4.82 10.99 -4.90
N TYR A 111 4.57 9.69 -5.09
CA TYR A 111 4.50 9.12 -6.44
C TYR A 111 3.14 9.34 -7.12
N GLU A 112 2.05 9.48 -6.36
CA GLU A 112 0.71 9.66 -6.93
C GLU A 112 0.28 11.13 -7.02
N ALA A 113 0.79 11.99 -6.13
CA ALA A 113 0.38 13.39 -6.03
C ALA A 113 1.55 14.35 -5.78
N GLY A 114 2.79 13.93 -6.06
CA GLY A 114 3.98 14.74 -5.80
C GLY A 114 4.05 16.05 -6.60
N GLY A 115 3.32 16.17 -7.71
CA GLY A 115 3.16 17.40 -8.49
C GLY A 115 1.91 18.22 -8.14
N GLU A 116 1.01 17.66 -7.34
CA GLU A 116 -0.31 18.25 -7.03
C GLU A 116 -0.23 19.32 -5.92
N SER A 117 -1.36 20.00 -5.73
CA SER A 117 -1.59 20.89 -4.58
C SER A 117 -1.50 20.11 -3.24
N ILE A 118 -1.35 20.83 -2.13
CA ILE A 118 -1.37 20.21 -0.80
C ILE A 118 -2.68 19.45 -0.54
N ASP A 119 -3.81 19.97 -1.03
CA ASP A 119 -5.09 19.29 -0.88
C ASP A 119 -5.19 18.03 -1.75
N GLY A 120 -4.58 18.02 -2.94
CA GLY A 120 -4.43 16.80 -3.75
C GLY A 120 -3.60 15.73 -3.03
N GLN A 121 -2.50 16.13 -2.38
CA GLN A 121 -1.68 15.22 -1.57
C GLN A 121 -2.45 14.67 -0.36
N ARG A 122 -3.20 15.53 0.35
CA ARG A 122 -4.08 15.11 1.45
C ARG A 122 -5.17 14.15 0.98
N ALA A 123 -5.72 14.36 -0.21
CA ALA A 123 -6.73 13.46 -0.78
C ALA A 123 -6.17 12.04 -0.98
N VAL A 124 -4.96 11.90 -1.55
CA VAL A 124 -4.30 10.59 -1.67
C VAL A 124 -4.04 9.97 -0.29
N ALA A 125 -3.54 10.75 0.67
CA ALA A 125 -3.34 10.28 2.03
C ALA A 125 -4.64 9.73 2.64
N GLN A 126 -5.74 10.47 2.46
CA GLN A 126 -7.06 10.08 2.95
C GLN A 126 -7.56 8.79 2.31
N VAL A 127 -7.35 8.57 1.01
CA VAL A 127 -7.73 7.30 0.34
C VAL A 127 -6.98 6.11 0.94
N VAL A 128 -5.67 6.25 1.15
CA VAL A 128 -4.84 5.19 1.75
C VAL A 128 -5.31 4.87 3.16
N LEU A 129 -5.53 5.90 3.99
CA LEU A 129 -5.97 5.74 5.37
C LEU A 129 -7.41 5.18 5.46
N ASN A 130 -8.30 5.58 4.56
CA ASN A 130 -9.65 5.03 4.48
C ASN A 130 -9.63 3.53 4.15
N ARG A 131 -8.80 3.12 3.19
CA ARG A 131 -8.61 1.71 2.85
C ARG A 131 -8.04 0.93 4.03
N ALA A 132 -6.99 1.43 4.67
CA ALA A 132 -6.38 0.75 5.82
C ALA A 132 -7.36 0.57 7.01
N ARG A 133 -8.41 1.41 7.09
CA ARG A 133 -9.49 1.30 8.09
C ARG A 133 -10.59 0.33 7.70
N HIS A 134 -10.76 0.03 6.41
CA HIS A 134 -11.90 -0.74 5.92
C HIS A 134 -11.55 -2.24 5.83
N PRO A 135 -12.42 -3.15 6.33
CA PRO A 135 -12.10 -4.59 6.47
C PRO A 135 -11.87 -5.33 5.15
N ALA A 136 -12.34 -4.79 4.02
CA ALA A 136 -12.08 -5.36 2.70
C ALA A 136 -10.66 -5.13 2.17
N PHE A 137 -9.84 -4.32 2.87
CA PHE A 137 -8.47 -4.00 2.47
C PHE A 137 -7.48 -4.42 3.55
N PRO A 138 -6.17 -4.47 3.23
CA PRO A 138 -5.14 -4.74 4.22
C PRO A 138 -5.19 -3.73 5.38
N ALA A 139 -5.07 -4.23 6.61
CA ALA A 139 -5.19 -3.42 7.83
C ALA A 139 -3.97 -2.52 8.15
N THR A 140 -3.04 -2.37 7.20
CA THR A 140 -1.83 -1.54 7.38
C THR A 140 -1.62 -0.65 6.16
N VAL A 141 -1.08 0.55 6.39
CA VAL A 141 -0.75 1.51 5.33
C VAL A 141 0.14 0.87 4.26
N CYS A 142 1.24 0.23 4.66
CA CYS A 142 2.13 -0.45 3.70
C CYS A 142 1.41 -1.58 2.96
N GLY A 143 0.53 -2.33 3.63
CA GLY A 143 -0.26 -3.37 3.00
C GLY A 143 -1.19 -2.83 1.91
N VAL A 144 -1.79 -1.65 2.12
CA VAL A 144 -2.62 -0.96 1.12
C VAL A 144 -1.77 -0.42 -0.03
N VAL A 145 -0.66 0.25 0.29
CA VAL A 145 0.21 0.91 -0.70
C VAL A 145 0.85 -0.10 -1.65
N TYR A 146 1.27 -1.26 -1.14
CA TYR A 146 1.91 -2.31 -1.92
C TYR A 146 0.96 -3.48 -2.23
N GLN A 147 -0.35 -3.26 -2.18
CA GLN A 147 -1.32 -4.30 -2.50
C GLN A 147 -1.21 -4.70 -3.99
N GLY A 148 -1.06 -6.01 -4.25
CA GLY A 148 -1.11 -6.58 -5.60
C GLY A 148 0.23 -6.61 -6.34
N VAL A 149 1.32 -6.16 -5.71
CA VAL A 149 2.70 -6.25 -6.26
C VAL A 149 3.07 -7.69 -6.61
N GLU A 150 2.61 -8.66 -5.82
CA GLU A 150 2.90 -10.08 -5.99
C GLU A 150 2.23 -10.69 -7.22
N ARG A 151 1.24 -10.00 -7.80
CA ARG A 151 0.52 -10.42 -9.01
C ARG A 151 0.70 -9.44 -10.18
N ALA A 152 1.56 -8.43 -10.04
CA ALA A 152 1.68 -7.31 -10.97
C ALA A 152 0.35 -6.58 -11.26
N HIS A 153 -0.61 -6.66 -10.33
CA HIS A 153 -1.88 -5.94 -10.35
C HIS A 153 -1.86 -4.90 -9.23
N CYS A 154 -0.95 -3.93 -9.33
CA CYS A 154 -0.73 -2.96 -8.26
C CYS A 154 -1.90 -1.99 -8.08
N GLN A 155 -2.28 -1.75 -6.83
CA GLN A 155 -3.24 -0.71 -6.47
C GLN A 155 -2.71 0.70 -6.76
N PHE A 156 -1.41 0.91 -6.58
CA PHE A 156 -0.71 2.16 -6.88
C PHE A 156 0.36 1.86 -7.94
N SER A 157 0.36 2.61 -9.04
CA SER A 157 1.13 2.25 -10.25
C SER A 157 2.64 2.23 -9.97
N PHE A 158 3.10 3.15 -9.12
CA PHE A 158 4.51 3.30 -8.77
C PHE A 158 5.14 2.05 -8.13
N ALA A 159 4.31 1.18 -7.55
CA ALA A 159 4.75 -0.05 -6.92
C ALA A 159 5.11 -1.14 -7.96
N CYS A 160 4.61 -1.03 -9.19
CA CYS A 160 4.85 -1.98 -10.27
C CYS A 160 5.69 -1.41 -11.43
N ASP A 161 5.68 -0.09 -11.64
CA ASP A 161 6.26 0.56 -12.82
C ASP A 161 7.79 0.80 -12.74
N GLY A 162 8.42 0.40 -11.64
CA GLY A 162 9.85 0.61 -11.39
C GLY A 162 10.20 2.01 -10.88
N ALA A 163 9.23 2.88 -10.56
CA ALA A 163 9.46 4.23 -10.04
C ALA A 163 10.35 4.27 -8.80
N LEU A 164 10.30 3.22 -7.97
CA LEU A 164 11.12 3.05 -6.77
C LEU A 164 12.62 2.86 -7.04
N SER A 165 13.01 2.53 -8.27
CA SER A 165 14.43 2.46 -8.66
C SER A 165 15.07 3.84 -8.82
N ARG A 166 14.24 4.89 -8.96
CA ARG A 166 14.69 6.27 -9.14
C ARG A 166 14.87 6.92 -7.78
N THR A 167 15.87 7.80 -7.67
CA THR A 167 16.04 8.62 -6.47
C THR A 167 14.98 9.73 -6.45
N PRO A 168 14.14 9.82 -5.40
CA PRO A 168 13.15 10.89 -5.28
C PRO A 168 13.81 12.27 -5.16
N ALA A 169 13.14 13.30 -5.70
CA ALA A 169 13.55 14.68 -5.48
C ALA A 169 13.35 15.05 -4.00
N VAL A 170 14.41 15.58 -3.37
CA VAL A 170 14.44 15.87 -1.93
C VAL A 170 13.30 16.80 -1.50
N THR A 171 13.04 17.85 -2.27
CA THR A 171 12.00 18.84 -1.95
C THR A 171 10.60 18.23 -2.02
N GLY A 172 10.28 17.52 -3.10
CA GLY A 172 9.00 16.83 -3.25
C GLY A 172 8.78 15.77 -2.19
N TRP A 173 9.81 14.98 -1.87
CA TRP A 173 9.74 13.97 -0.82
C TRP A 173 9.52 14.59 0.56
N SER A 174 10.22 15.68 0.89
CA SER A 174 10.06 16.38 2.16
C SER A 174 8.65 16.98 2.33
N ARG A 175 8.05 17.46 1.23
CA ARG A 175 6.68 17.97 1.23
C ARG A 175 5.67 16.83 1.44
N ALA A 176 5.81 15.72 0.72
CA ALA A 176 4.97 14.55 0.89
C ALA A 176 5.08 13.98 2.32
N ALA A 177 6.28 13.98 2.91
CA ALA A 177 6.52 13.52 4.28
C ALA A 177 5.81 14.40 5.33
N GLN A 178 5.79 15.73 5.12
CA GLN A 178 5.04 16.65 5.98
C GLN A 178 3.54 16.41 5.90
N VAL A 179 2.98 16.18 4.71
CA VAL A 179 1.56 15.84 4.55
C VAL A 179 1.26 14.49 5.20
N ALA A 180 2.11 13.48 5.02
CA ALA A 180 1.97 12.18 5.66
C ALA A 180 1.99 12.26 7.19
N ALA A 181 2.85 13.10 7.76
CA ALA A 181 2.95 13.28 9.21
C ALA A 181 1.75 14.03 9.82
N ALA A 182 1.04 14.83 9.01
CA ALA A 182 -0.12 15.61 9.42
C ALA A 182 -1.47 14.91 9.21
N ALA A 183 -1.48 13.71 8.61
CA ALA A 183 -2.67 12.92 8.31
C ALA A 183 -3.04 11.94 9.44
#